data_AF-A0A0A2M2R4-F1
#
_entry.id   AF-A0A0A2M2R4-F1
#
_cell.length_a   1.000
_cell.length_b   1.000
_cell.length_c   1.000
_cell.angle_alpha   90.00
_cell.angle_beta   90.00
_cell.angle_gamma   90.00
#
_symmetry.space_group_name_H-M   'P 1'
#
loop_
_entity.id
_entity.type
_entity.pdbx_description
1 polymer ?
#
loop_
_entity_poly.entity_id
_entity_poly.type
_entity_poly.pdbx_seq_one_letter_code
_entity_poly.pdbx_strand_id
1 'polypeptide(L)'
;MTFSKFASYLGYVSSIALVIGLVIGFLFYKKLDRLHKRILIYMALMLAVDIACRILQYYKHPNMIVLPIFSFAELLFFVYIYNSYLLKKESKIIIGLGLLALVYIIAEFLQYFVFNTLNLKQFQPYCKITDNFVIIIMALAFYYQKMNSFNETKWNNFRLNTAILIYFTINTIIYIPFNFIINENIGVRFYIWMVNIVIILLFYSYLSILIWKNGRRVIAKS
;
A
#
# COMPACT_ATOMS: atom_id res chain seq x y z
N MET A 1 -29.53 -8.37 7.75
CA MET A 1 -28.10 -8.72 7.86
C MET A 1 -27.44 -7.67 8.75
N THR A 2 -26.83 -8.04 9.88
CA THR A 2 -26.22 -7.03 10.77
C THR A 2 -25.04 -6.35 10.08
N PHE A 3 -24.93 -5.04 10.31
CA PHE A 3 -23.93 -4.15 9.71
C PHE A 3 -22.48 -4.65 9.87
N SER A 4 -22.20 -5.26 11.03
CA SER A 4 -20.91 -5.89 11.32
C SER A 4 -20.60 -7.09 10.42
N LYS A 5 -21.61 -7.91 10.06
CA LYS A 5 -21.44 -9.05 9.15
C LYS A 5 -21.09 -8.58 7.75
N PHE A 6 -21.76 -7.54 7.25
CA PHE A 6 -21.46 -7.01 5.93
C PHE A 6 -20.04 -6.42 5.84
N ALA A 7 -19.60 -5.65 6.84
CA ALA A 7 -18.22 -5.16 6.91
C ALA A 7 -17.19 -6.31 6.94
N SER A 8 -17.49 -7.40 7.64
CA SER A 8 -16.61 -8.58 7.65
C SER A 8 -16.48 -9.22 6.26
N TYR A 9 -17.59 -9.36 5.51
CA TYR A 9 -17.56 -9.91 4.15
C TYR A 9 -16.78 -9.03 3.18
N LEU A 10 -16.96 -7.70 3.26
CA LEU A 10 -16.20 -6.75 2.46
C LEU A 10 -14.69 -6.91 2.65
N GLY A 11 -14.26 -7.17 3.90
CA GLY A 11 -12.87 -7.49 4.19
C GLY A 11 -12.36 -8.71 3.40
N TYR A 12 -13.12 -9.80 3.26
CA TYR A 12 -12.65 -10.97 2.49
C TYR A 12 -12.44 -10.67 1.00
N VAL A 13 -13.14 -9.67 0.45
CA VAL A 13 -13.02 -9.34 -0.98
C VAL A 13 -11.60 -8.85 -1.32
N SER A 14 -10.95 -8.09 -0.43
CA SER A 14 -9.57 -7.62 -0.67
C SER A 14 -8.58 -8.79 -0.70
N SER A 15 -8.71 -9.77 0.20
CA SER A 15 -7.87 -10.98 0.20
C SER A 15 -8.07 -11.81 -1.06
N ILE A 16 -9.32 -11.96 -1.50
CA ILE A 16 -9.64 -12.70 -2.73
C ILE A 16 -8.99 -12.00 -3.93
N ALA A 17 -9.08 -10.67 -4.02
CA ALA A 17 -8.42 -9.91 -5.08
C ALA A 17 -6.89 -10.10 -5.08
N LEU A 18 -6.27 -10.10 -3.90
CA LEU A 18 -4.83 -10.39 -3.76
C LEU A 18 -4.47 -11.82 -4.17
N VAL A 19 -5.25 -12.82 -3.74
CA VAL A 19 -5.03 -14.23 -4.11
C VAL A 19 -5.15 -14.42 -5.62
N ILE A 20 -6.17 -13.84 -6.25
CA ILE A 20 -6.33 -13.89 -7.71
C ILE A 20 -5.10 -13.27 -8.40
N GLY A 21 -4.66 -12.09 -7.95
CA GLY A 21 -3.48 -11.43 -8.50
C GLY A 21 -2.20 -12.25 -8.33
N LEU A 22 -2.02 -12.90 -7.17
CA LEU A 22 -0.90 -13.80 -6.92
C LEU A 22 -0.94 -15.04 -7.82
N VAL A 23 -2.08 -15.70 -7.94
CA VAL A 23 -2.24 -16.88 -8.81
C VAL A 23 -1.88 -16.50 -10.25
N ILE A 24 -2.42 -15.38 -10.76
CA ILE A 24 -2.06 -14.87 -12.08
C ILE A 24 -0.55 -14.62 -12.19
N GLY A 25 0.04 -13.96 -11.20
CA GLY A 25 1.47 -13.67 -11.20
C GLY A 25 2.37 -14.90 -11.12
N PHE A 26 1.97 -15.92 -10.38
CA PHE A 26 2.69 -17.20 -10.32
C PHE A 26 2.61 -17.95 -11.65
N LEU A 27 1.45 -17.97 -12.31
CA LEU A 27 1.30 -18.57 -13.65
C LEU A 27 2.22 -17.93 -14.68
N PHE A 28 2.45 -16.62 -14.60
CA PHE A 28 3.33 -15.89 -15.51
C PHE A 28 4.75 -15.64 -14.94
N TYR A 29 5.11 -16.17 -13.78
CA TYR A 29 6.30 -15.75 -13.01
C TYR A 29 7.60 -15.78 -13.82
N LYS A 30 7.83 -16.85 -14.59
CA LYS A 30 9.03 -17.01 -15.43
C LYS A 30 9.14 -15.93 -16.51
N LYS A 31 8.00 -15.38 -16.95
CA LYS A 31 7.88 -14.40 -18.03
C LYS A 31 7.83 -12.96 -17.54
N LEU A 32 7.71 -12.72 -16.24
CA LEU A 32 7.65 -11.36 -15.69
C LEU A 32 9.03 -10.70 -15.72
N ASP A 33 9.05 -9.41 -16.06
CA ASP A 33 10.24 -8.59 -15.89
C ASP A 33 10.57 -8.38 -14.39
N ARG A 34 11.75 -7.81 -14.11
CA ARG A 34 12.21 -7.62 -12.73
C ARG A 34 11.26 -6.75 -11.90
N LEU A 35 10.71 -5.67 -12.47
CA LEU A 35 9.80 -4.77 -11.76
C LEU A 35 8.50 -5.48 -11.37
N HIS A 36 7.87 -6.20 -12.31
CA HIS A 36 6.59 -6.88 -12.07
C HIS A 36 6.75 -8.06 -11.11
N LYS A 37 7.92 -8.72 -11.08
CA LYS A 37 8.26 -9.70 -10.02
C LYS A 37 8.29 -9.06 -8.64
N ARG A 38 8.80 -7.83 -8.51
CA ARG A 38 8.77 -7.11 -7.24
C ARG A 38 7.35 -6.68 -6.85
N ILE A 39 6.54 -6.23 -7.80
CA ILE A 39 5.11 -5.96 -7.56
C ILE A 39 4.40 -7.22 -7.05
N LEU A 40 4.71 -8.40 -7.60
CA LEU A 40 4.17 -9.66 -7.12
C LEU A 40 4.56 -9.94 -5.65
N ILE A 41 5.81 -9.69 -5.28
CA ILE A 41 6.29 -9.80 -3.89
C ILE A 41 5.51 -8.85 -2.98
N TYR A 42 5.25 -7.61 -3.43
CA TYR A 42 4.40 -6.69 -2.68
C TYR A 42 2.99 -7.22 -2.47
N MET A 43 2.34 -7.75 -3.51
CA MET A 43 1.02 -8.37 -3.34
C MET A 43 1.04 -9.53 -2.35
N ALA A 44 2.12 -10.33 -2.33
CA ALA A 44 2.30 -11.41 -1.36
C ALA A 44 2.45 -10.87 0.06
N LEU A 45 3.24 -9.79 0.22
CA LEU A 45 3.41 -9.11 1.49
C LEU A 45 2.09 -8.54 2.01
N MET A 46 1.33 -7.86 1.16
CA MET A 46 0.00 -7.32 1.51
C MET A 46 -0.97 -8.43 1.94
N LEU A 47 -0.94 -9.59 1.26
CA LEU A 47 -1.77 -10.74 1.63
C LEU A 47 -1.34 -11.32 2.99
N ALA A 48 -0.04 -11.42 3.24
CA ALA A 48 0.48 -11.89 4.53
C ALA A 48 0.03 -10.97 5.68
N VAL A 49 0.07 -9.66 5.48
CA VAL A 49 -0.43 -8.68 6.46
C VAL A 49 -1.94 -8.82 6.67
N ASP A 50 -2.73 -8.96 5.60
CA ASP A 50 -4.17 -9.15 5.70
C ASP A 50 -4.54 -10.44 6.47
N ILE A 51 -3.83 -11.55 6.21
CA ILE A 51 -3.99 -12.81 6.95
C ILE A 51 -3.60 -12.61 8.42
N ALA A 52 -2.48 -11.95 8.71
CA ALA A 52 -2.05 -11.67 10.08
C ALA A 52 -3.10 -10.86 10.85
N CYS A 53 -3.71 -9.86 10.20
CA CYS A 53 -4.83 -9.08 10.73
C CYS A 53 -6.02 -9.96 11.15
N ARG A 54 -6.38 -10.94 10.31
CA ARG A 54 -7.49 -11.87 10.61
C ARG A 54 -7.16 -12.84 11.72
N ILE A 55 -5.93 -13.34 11.75
CA ILE A 55 -5.46 -14.24 12.80
C ILE A 55 -5.52 -13.52 14.15
N LEU A 56 -5.03 -12.29 14.24
CA LEU A 56 -5.13 -11.48 15.47
C LEU A 56 -6.57 -11.20 15.88
N GLN A 57 -7.45 -10.95 14.90
CA GLN A 57 -8.88 -10.77 15.15
C GLN A 57 -9.51 -12.03 15.77
N TYR A 58 -9.14 -13.21 15.27
CA TYR A 58 -9.62 -14.50 15.75
C TYR A 58 -9.23 -14.73 17.22
N TYR A 59 -7.99 -14.38 17.59
CA TYR A 59 -7.50 -14.46 18.96
C TYR A 59 -7.93 -13.28 19.86
N LYS A 60 -8.84 -12.40 19.37
CA LYS A 60 -9.31 -11.20 20.08
C LYS A 60 -8.18 -10.24 20.51
N HIS A 61 -7.03 -10.30 19.86
CA HIS A 61 -5.96 -9.33 20.07
C HIS A 61 -6.28 -8.02 19.33
N PRO A 62 -5.78 -6.87 19.81
CA PRO A 62 -5.97 -5.61 19.11
C PRO A 62 -5.28 -5.64 17.74
N ASN A 63 -6.06 -5.60 16.66
CA ASN A 63 -5.52 -5.55 15.29
C ASN A 63 -4.75 -4.27 14.97
N MET A 64 -4.77 -3.27 15.86
CA MET A 64 -4.12 -1.97 15.68
C MET A 64 -2.60 -2.11 15.50
N ILE A 65 -1.98 -3.15 16.07
CA ILE A 65 -0.55 -3.42 15.94
C ILE A 65 -0.13 -3.73 14.50
N VAL A 66 -1.06 -4.20 13.67
CA VAL A 66 -0.78 -4.57 12.28
C VAL A 66 -0.61 -3.34 11.41
N LEU A 67 -1.22 -2.21 11.77
CA LEU A 67 -1.21 -1.02 10.94
C LEU A 67 0.19 -0.39 10.84
N PRO A 68 0.97 -0.18 11.92
CA PRO A 68 2.35 0.26 11.79
C PRO A 68 3.24 -0.75 11.05
N ILE A 69 3.02 -2.06 11.23
CA ILE A 69 3.77 -3.11 10.51
C ILE A 69 3.48 -3.04 9.01
N PHE A 70 2.21 -2.84 8.64
CA PHE A 70 1.76 -2.61 7.27
C PHE A 70 2.46 -1.39 6.69
N SER A 71 2.40 -0.26 7.39
CA SER A 71 3.02 1.01 6.97
C SER A 71 4.53 0.90 6.79
N PHE A 72 5.20 0.24 7.72
CA PHE A 72 6.63 -0.01 7.64
C PHE A 72 6.98 -0.82 6.40
N ALA A 73 6.28 -1.93 6.16
CA ALA A 73 6.57 -2.81 5.04
C ALA A 73 6.22 -2.17 3.68
N GLU A 74 5.12 -1.42 3.61
CA GLU A 74 4.71 -0.67 2.43
C GLU A 74 5.75 0.40 2.08
N LEU A 75 6.15 1.23 3.05
CA LEU A 75 7.16 2.26 2.84
C LEU A 75 8.51 1.67 2.43
N LEU A 76 8.97 0.62 3.12
CA LEU A 76 10.22 -0.07 2.78
C LEU A 76 10.20 -0.59 1.33
N PHE A 77 9.08 -1.18 0.92
CA PHE A 77 8.90 -1.68 -0.43
C PHE A 77 8.93 -0.55 -1.48
N PHE A 78 8.22 0.56 -1.25
CA PHE A 78 8.18 1.66 -2.19
C PHE A 78 9.50 2.44 -2.26
N VAL A 79 10.19 2.64 -1.13
CA VAL A 79 11.56 3.19 -1.13
C VAL A 79 12.47 2.36 -2.04
N TYR A 80 12.40 1.04 -1.93
CA TYR A 80 13.17 0.13 -2.77
C TYR A 80 12.76 0.21 -4.26
N ILE A 81 11.46 0.09 -4.57
CA ILE A 81 10.95 0.13 -5.95
C ILE A 81 11.30 1.45 -6.64
N TYR A 82 11.10 2.58 -5.96
CA TYR A 82 11.31 3.89 -6.56
C TYR A 82 12.78 4.09 -6.91
N ASN A 83 13.69 3.77 -5.99
CA ASN A 83 15.12 3.97 -6.23
C ASN A 83 15.69 2.95 -7.23
N SER A 84 15.25 1.69 -7.19
CA SER A 84 15.83 0.65 -8.06
C SER A 84 15.21 0.57 -9.46
N TYR A 85 13.95 1.00 -9.66
CA TYR A 85 13.24 0.73 -10.91
C TYR A 85 12.46 1.90 -11.51
N LEU A 86 11.93 2.84 -10.71
CA LEU A 86 11.11 3.93 -11.25
C LEU A 86 11.92 5.19 -11.54
N LEU A 87 12.79 5.59 -10.62
CA LEU A 87 13.64 6.77 -10.78
C LEU A 87 14.80 6.46 -11.72
N LYS A 88 15.19 7.45 -12.53
CA LYS A 88 16.30 7.28 -13.50
C LYS A 88 17.66 7.22 -12.80
N LYS A 89 17.79 7.96 -11.69
CA LYS A 89 18.98 8.02 -10.85
C LYS A 89 18.54 7.91 -9.40
N GLU A 90 19.27 7.09 -8.65
CA GLU A 90 19.10 6.98 -7.21
C GLU A 90 19.25 8.35 -6.56
N SER A 91 18.26 8.75 -5.78
CA SER A 91 18.27 10.02 -5.06
C SER A 91 18.51 9.75 -3.58
N LYS A 92 19.70 10.11 -3.10
CA LYS A 92 20.05 10.00 -1.67
C LYS A 92 19.07 10.76 -0.78
N ILE A 93 18.49 11.85 -1.28
CA ILE A 93 17.47 12.64 -0.58
C ILE A 93 16.20 11.80 -0.38
N ILE A 94 15.75 11.09 -1.42
CA ILE A 94 14.55 10.24 -1.34
C ILE A 94 14.77 9.04 -0.41
N ILE A 95 15.97 8.43 -0.48
CA ILE A 95 16.34 7.35 0.43
C ILE A 95 16.38 7.87 1.88
N GLY A 96 17.01 9.02 2.12
CA GLY A 96 17.07 9.65 3.44
C GLY A 96 15.69 9.99 4.00
N LEU A 97 14.80 10.53 3.17
CA LEU A 97 13.40 10.79 3.54
C LEU A 97 12.66 9.49 3.92
N GLY A 98 12.83 8.44 3.11
CA GLY A 98 12.28 7.12 3.40
C GLY A 98 12.78 6.53 4.72
N LEU A 99 14.09 6.60 4.97
CA LEU A 99 14.70 6.13 6.22
C LEU A 99 14.21 6.92 7.43
N LEU A 100 14.12 8.25 7.32
CA LEU A 100 13.60 9.10 8.39
C LEU A 100 12.15 8.73 8.73
N ALA A 101 11.30 8.51 7.71
CA ALA A 101 9.93 8.06 7.92
C ALA A 101 9.84 6.64 8.50
N LEU A 102 10.73 5.71 8.11
CA LEU A 102 10.80 4.38 8.74
C LEU A 102 11.17 4.48 10.23
N VAL A 103 12.14 5.33 10.57
CA VAL A 103 12.51 5.60 11.98
C VAL A 103 11.32 6.19 12.73
N TYR A 104 10.58 7.12 12.14
CA TYR A 104 9.35 7.65 12.73
C TYR A 104 8.31 6.56 13.00
N ILE A 105 8.04 5.69 12.03
CA ILE A 105 7.10 4.56 12.21
C ILE A 105 7.55 3.62 13.33
N ILE A 106 8.85 3.31 13.41
CA ILE A 106 9.41 2.50 14.51
C ILE A 106 9.23 3.21 15.85
N ALA A 107 9.52 4.51 15.92
CA ALA A 107 9.37 5.29 17.15
C ALA A 107 7.92 5.29 17.64
N GLU A 108 6.96 5.52 16.73
CA GLU A 108 5.52 5.46 17.02
C GLU A 108 5.10 4.06 17.48
N PHE A 109 5.59 3.01 16.82
CA PHE A 109 5.35 1.62 17.22
C PHE A 109 5.86 1.33 18.65
N LEU A 110 7.10 1.71 18.95
CA LEU A 110 7.68 1.51 20.28
C LEU A 110 6.93 2.32 21.35
N GLN A 111 6.57 3.56 21.04
CA GLN A 111 5.81 4.41 21.96
C GLN A 111 4.46 3.80 22.33
N TYR A 112 3.69 3.29 21.35
CA TYR A 112 2.35 2.76 21.60
C TYR A 112 2.32 1.33 22.13
N PHE A 113 3.28 0.48 21.76
CA PHE A 113 3.22 -0.95 22.07
C PHE A 113 4.25 -1.42 23.10
N VAL A 114 5.32 -0.64 23.35
CA VAL A 114 6.38 -1.01 24.29
C VAL A 114 6.38 -0.10 25.52
N PHE A 115 6.32 1.22 25.32
CA PHE A 115 6.51 2.18 26.40
C PHE A 115 5.22 2.68 27.06
N ASN A 116 4.11 2.71 26.33
CA ASN A 116 2.83 3.17 26.86
C ASN A 116 1.82 2.03 26.87
N THR A 117 1.18 1.77 28.01
CA THR A 117 0.11 0.76 28.10
C THR A 117 -1.15 1.31 27.43
N LEU A 118 -1.58 0.65 26.34
CA LEU A 118 -2.66 1.05 25.43
C LEU A 118 -3.89 1.63 26.13
N ASN A 119 -4.17 2.91 25.89
CA ASN A 119 -5.53 3.45 25.99
C ASN A 119 -6.08 3.56 24.56
N LEU A 120 -6.99 2.65 24.19
CA LEU A 120 -7.50 2.49 22.81
C LEU A 120 -8.10 3.77 22.20
N LYS A 121 -8.50 4.74 23.04
CA LYS A 121 -9.02 6.05 22.61
C LYS A 121 -7.95 7.01 22.09
N GLN A 122 -6.67 6.74 22.36
CA GLN A 122 -5.54 7.59 22.00
C GLN A 122 -4.71 7.05 20.82
N PHE A 123 -5.10 5.91 20.24
CA PHE A 123 -4.41 5.38 19.07
C PHE A 123 -4.73 6.22 17.84
N GLN A 124 -3.72 6.85 17.27
CA GLN A 124 -3.81 7.70 16.10
C GLN A 124 -2.83 7.17 15.05
N PRO A 125 -3.27 6.81 13.83
CA PRO A 125 -2.44 6.12 12.86
C PRO A 125 -1.59 7.12 12.05
N TYR A 126 -0.78 7.93 12.71
CA TYR A 126 0.05 8.91 12.02
C TYR A 126 1.11 8.26 11.14
N CYS A 127 1.59 7.07 11.51
CA CYS A 127 2.45 6.23 10.69
C CYS A 127 1.90 6.01 9.28
N LYS A 128 0.58 5.84 9.15
CA LYS A 128 -0.14 5.65 7.87
C LYS A 128 -0.33 6.93 7.07
N ILE A 129 -0.18 8.10 7.70
CA ILE A 129 -0.19 9.37 6.97
C ILE A 129 1.23 9.65 6.47
N THR A 130 2.22 9.43 7.34
CA THR A 130 3.64 9.61 7.03
C THR A 130 4.10 8.69 5.89
N ASP A 131 3.73 7.41 5.89
CA ASP A 131 4.10 6.48 4.82
C ASP A 131 3.56 6.94 3.45
N ASN A 132 2.27 7.26 3.37
CA ASN A 132 1.59 7.67 2.15
C ASN A 132 2.18 8.98 1.65
N PHE A 133 2.44 9.94 2.54
CA PHE A 133 3.02 11.23 2.18
C PHE A 133 4.41 11.09 1.55
N VAL A 134 5.26 10.24 2.12
CA VAL A 134 6.58 9.96 1.54
C VAL A 134 6.45 9.30 0.17
N ILE A 135 5.53 8.34 0.00
CA ILE A 135 5.30 7.69 -1.29
C ILE A 135 4.76 8.67 -2.34
N ILE A 136 3.88 9.60 -1.94
CA ILE A 136 3.41 10.71 -2.79
C ILE A 136 4.59 11.57 -3.24
N ILE A 137 5.49 11.97 -2.34
CA ILE A 137 6.70 12.74 -2.69
C ILE A 137 7.56 11.96 -3.70
N MET A 138 7.74 10.65 -3.52
CA MET A 138 8.48 9.81 -4.48
C MET A 138 7.80 9.79 -5.85
N ALA A 139 6.47 9.68 -5.88
CA ALA A 139 5.69 9.68 -7.10
C ALA A 139 5.75 11.02 -7.85
N LEU A 140 5.78 12.14 -7.12
CA LEU A 140 5.99 13.47 -7.68
C LEU A 140 7.43 13.66 -8.17
N ALA A 141 8.42 13.16 -7.43
CA ALA A 141 9.82 13.20 -7.84
C ALA A 141 10.05 12.42 -9.14
N PHE A 142 9.35 11.29 -9.34
CA PHE A 142 9.33 10.58 -10.60
C PHE A 142 8.85 11.46 -11.76
N TYR A 143 7.75 12.19 -11.60
CA TYR A 143 7.25 13.09 -12.64
C TYR A 143 8.22 14.24 -12.91
N TYR A 144 8.77 14.85 -11.87
CA TYR A 144 9.77 15.91 -12.00
C TYR A 144 10.99 15.44 -12.82
N GLN A 145 11.55 14.26 -12.51
CA GLN A 145 12.67 13.70 -13.28
C GLN A 145 12.29 13.43 -14.74
N LYS A 146 11.07 12.95 -14.99
CA LYS A 146 10.60 12.63 -16.34
C LYS A 146 10.32 13.86 -17.19
N MET A 147 9.72 14.90 -16.61
CA MET A 147 9.49 16.18 -17.29
C MET A 147 10.80 16.88 -17.64
N ASN A 148 11.80 16.82 -16.75
CA ASN A 148 13.11 17.42 -17.02
C ASN A 148 13.96 16.62 -18.00
N SER A 149 13.69 15.33 -18.19
CA SER A 149 14.34 14.54 -19.23
C SER A 149 13.55 14.67 -20.53
N PHE A 150 13.97 15.56 -21.44
CA PHE A 150 13.41 15.81 -22.79
C PHE A 150 13.38 14.58 -23.75
N ASN A 151 13.51 13.35 -23.23
CA ASN A 151 13.38 12.11 -24.00
C ASN A 151 11.92 11.63 -23.95
N GLU A 152 11.10 12.17 -24.85
CA GLU A 152 9.67 11.83 -25.01
C GLU A 152 9.41 10.34 -25.33
N THR A 153 10.42 9.58 -25.75
CA THR A 153 10.24 8.24 -26.29
C THR A 153 10.14 7.12 -25.24
N LYS A 154 10.35 7.40 -23.93
CA LYS A 154 10.33 6.36 -22.88
C LYS A 154 9.55 6.76 -21.62
N TRP A 155 8.23 6.91 -21.77
CA TRP A 155 7.23 7.01 -20.69
C TRP A 155 6.93 5.64 -20.04
N ASN A 156 7.92 4.76 -20.00
CA ASN A 156 7.80 3.47 -19.35
C ASN A 156 7.46 3.68 -17.87
N ASN A 157 6.49 2.89 -17.39
CA ASN A 157 5.99 2.91 -16.01
C ASN A 157 5.22 4.17 -15.57
N PHE A 158 4.95 5.12 -16.49
CA PHE A 158 4.15 6.30 -16.15
C PHE A 158 2.79 5.94 -15.56
N ARG A 159 2.07 5.01 -16.21
CA ARG A 159 0.75 4.55 -15.75
C ARG A 159 0.79 3.93 -14.35
N LEU A 160 1.85 3.18 -14.03
CA LEU A 160 2.03 2.58 -12.70
C LEU A 160 2.25 3.68 -11.66
N ASN A 161 3.14 4.63 -11.95
CA ASN A 161 3.38 5.77 -11.04
C ASN A 161 2.11 6.60 -10.82
N THR A 162 1.29 6.81 -11.85
CA THR A 162 -0.01 7.49 -11.72
C THR A 162 -0.96 6.73 -10.81
N ALA A 163 -1.06 5.41 -10.97
CA ALA A 163 -1.92 4.59 -10.11
C ALA A 163 -1.45 4.63 -8.64
N ILE A 164 -0.13 4.57 -8.41
CA ILE A 164 0.47 4.73 -7.08
C ILE A 164 0.10 6.11 -6.51
N LEU A 165 0.38 7.20 -7.23
CA LEU A 165 0.07 8.55 -6.75
C LEU A 165 -1.40 8.72 -6.38
N ILE A 166 -2.32 8.30 -7.26
CA ILE A 166 -3.76 8.42 -7.02
C ILE A 166 -4.16 7.61 -5.79
N TYR A 167 -3.73 6.34 -5.71
CA TYR A 167 -4.06 5.47 -4.58
C TYR A 167 -3.59 6.07 -3.26
N PHE A 168 -2.31 6.44 -3.16
CA PHE A 168 -1.74 6.98 -1.93
C PHE A 168 -2.32 8.34 -1.56
N THR A 169 -2.68 9.18 -2.53
CA THR A 169 -3.34 10.47 -2.27
C THR A 169 -4.73 10.28 -1.68
N ILE A 170 -5.56 9.42 -2.28
CA ILE A 170 -6.90 9.13 -1.76
C ILE A 170 -6.80 8.46 -0.38
N ASN A 171 -5.85 7.54 -0.21
CA ASN A 171 -5.60 6.89 1.07
C ASN A 171 -5.24 7.94 2.15
N THR A 172 -4.32 8.86 1.88
CA THR A 172 -4.01 9.97 2.81
C THR A 172 -5.24 10.79 3.18
N ILE A 173 -6.07 11.16 2.20
CA ILE A 173 -7.30 11.93 2.45
C ILE A 173 -8.26 11.17 3.40
N ILE A 174 -8.36 9.86 3.24
CA ILE A 174 -9.19 9.00 4.10
C ILE A 174 -8.63 8.91 5.53
N TYR A 175 -7.31 8.85 5.69
CA TYR A 175 -6.67 8.67 7.01
C TYR A 175 -6.42 9.98 7.78
N ILE A 176 -6.37 11.15 7.13
CA ILE A 176 -6.24 12.45 7.83
C ILE A 176 -7.33 12.64 8.91
N PRO A 177 -8.63 12.46 8.63
CA PRO A 177 -9.69 12.65 9.62
C PRO A 177 -9.88 11.44 10.55
N PHE A 178 -8.93 10.50 10.65
CA PHE A 178 -9.11 9.25 11.40
C PHE A 178 -9.54 9.48 12.86
N ASN A 179 -8.97 10.51 13.52
CA ASN A 179 -9.30 10.87 14.90
C ASN A 179 -10.75 11.34 15.08
N PHE A 180 -11.35 11.95 14.07
CA PHE A 180 -12.76 12.30 14.09
C PHE A 180 -13.60 11.04 13.83
N ILE A 181 -13.22 10.25 12.83
CA ILE A 181 -13.95 9.03 12.43
C ILE A 181 -14.07 8.00 13.56
N ILE A 182 -13.04 7.86 14.40
CA ILE A 182 -13.05 6.87 15.49
C ILE A 182 -14.00 7.25 16.63
N ASN A 183 -14.33 8.54 16.76
CA ASN A 183 -15.25 9.06 17.78
C ASN A 183 -16.68 9.29 17.25
N GLU A 184 -16.85 9.27 15.93
CA GLU A 184 -18.13 9.45 15.26
C GLU A 184 -19.04 8.23 15.29
N ASN A 185 -20.32 8.47 14.94
CA ASN A 185 -21.36 7.45 14.83
C ASN A 185 -20.93 6.30 13.88
N ILE A 186 -21.34 5.09 14.22
CA ILE A 186 -21.07 3.82 13.54
C ILE A 186 -21.36 3.90 12.02
N GLY A 187 -22.40 4.64 11.63
CA GLY A 187 -22.79 4.83 10.23
C GLY A 187 -21.71 5.53 9.38
N VAL A 188 -21.23 6.69 9.81
CA VAL A 188 -20.23 7.49 9.06
C VAL A 188 -18.92 6.72 8.92
N ARG A 189 -18.48 6.08 10.01
CA ARG A 189 -17.28 5.24 10.04
C ARG A 189 -17.30 4.18 8.94
N PHE A 190 -18.41 3.49 8.79
CA PHE A 190 -18.55 2.43 7.80
C PHE A 190 -18.49 2.92 6.36
N TYR A 191 -19.15 4.04 6.02
CA TYR A 191 -19.09 4.56 4.65
C TYR A 191 -17.66 4.91 4.25
N ILE A 192 -16.89 5.49 5.17
CA ILE A 192 -15.49 5.82 4.93
C ILE A 192 -14.65 4.55 4.74
N TRP A 193 -14.84 3.54 5.58
CA TRP A 193 -14.15 2.25 5.41
C TRP A 193 -14.56 1.50 4.15
N MET A 194 -15.82 1.60 3.74
CA MET A 194 -16.30 1.03 2.48
C MET A 194 -15.60 1.67 1.29
N VAL A 195 -15.53 3.02 1.25
CA VAL A 195 -14.78 3.73 0.21
C VAL A 195 -13.31 3.29 0.22
N ASN A 196 -12.68 3.20 1.40
CA ASN A 196 -11.30 2.71 1.50
C ASN A 196 -11.12 1.30 0.90
N ILE A 197 -12.02 0.37 1.20
CA ILE A 197 -11.99 -1.00 0.65
C ILE A 197 -12.14 -0.97 -0.88
N VAL A 198 -13.04 -0.16 -1.41
CA VAL A 198 -13.21 -0.02 -2.88
C VAL A 198 -11.91 0.49 -3.52
N ILE A 199 -11.27 1.49 -2.93
CA ILE A 199 -10.00 2.03 -3.43
C ILE A 199 -8.88 0.97 -3.39
N ILE A 200 -8.79 0.19 -2.31
CA ILE A 200 -7.85 -0.94 -2.18
C ILE A 200 -8.12 -1.99 -3.27
N LEU A 201 -9.37 -2.35 -3.49
CA LEU A 201 -9.75 -3.32 -4.52
C LEU A 201 -9.38 -2.85 -5.93
N LEU A 202 -9.64 -1.57 -6.24
CA LEU A 202 -9.25 -0.98 -7.52
C LEU A 202 -7.74 -1.02 -7.71
N PHE A 203 -6.98 -0.68 -6.66
CA PHE A 203 -5.52 -0.70 -6.72
C PHE A 203 -4.96 -2.11 -6.92
N TYR A 204 -5.41 -3.10 -6.13
CA TYR A 204 -4.96 -4.49 -6.28
C TYR A 204 -5.39 -5.12 -7.60
N SER A 205 -6.60 -4.79 -8.08
CA SER A 205 -7.06 -5.22 -9.41
C SER A 205 -6.18 -4.61 -10.51
N TYR A 206 -5.82 -3.34 -10.39
CA TYR A 206 -4.91 -2.68 -11.32
C TYR A 206 -3.53 -3.35 -11.36
N LEU A 207 -2.93 -3.64 -10.21
CA LEU A 207 -1.64 -4.34 -10.14
C LEU A 207 -1.72 -5.74 -10.76
N SER A 208 -2.82 -6.48 -10.50
CA SER A 208 -3.07 -7.79 -11.10
C SER A 208 -3.13 -7.72 -12.63
N ILE A 209 -3.87 -6.75 -13.17
CA ILE A 209 -3.97 -6.51 -14.61
C ILE A 209 -2.61 -6.13 -15.20
N LEU A 210 -1.82 -5.34 -14.48
CA LEU A 210 -0.49 -4.92 -14.92
C LEU A 210 0.46 -6.13 -15.05
N ILE A 211 0.49 -7.00 -14.04
CA ILE A 211 1.24 -8.26 -14.04
C ILE A 211 0.81 -9.15 -15.20
N TRP A 212 -0.51 -9.33 -15.39
CA TRP A 212 -1.06 -10.13 -16.49
C TRP A 212 -0.67 -9.60 -17.88
N LYS A 213 -0.78 -8.28 -18.08
CA LYS A 213 -0.40 -7.63 -19.36
C LYS A 213 1.09 -7.79 -19.64
N ASN A 214 1.94 -7.69 -18.62
CA ASN A 214 3.39 -7.92 -18.76
C ASN A 214 3.67 -9.38 -19.18
N GLY A 215 3.07 -10.34 -18.48
CA GLY A 215 3.22 -11.77 -18.77
C GLY A 215 2.79 -12.17 -20.19
N ARG A 216 1.72 -11.56 -20.73
CA ARG A 216 1.27 -11.80 -22.12
C ARG A 216 2.18 -11.15 -23.17
N ARG A 217 2.66 -9.94 -22.92
CA ARG A 217 3.50 -9.20 -23.90
C ARG A 217 4.82 -9.90 -24.21
N VAL A 218 5.36 -10.66 -23.26
CA VAL A 218 6.58 -11.45 -23.48
C VAL A 218 6.32 -12.63 -24.42
N ILE A 219 5.12 -13.21 -24.41
CA ILE A 219 4.73 -14.33 -25.31
C ILE A 219 4.61 -13.86 -26.76
N ALA A 220 4.11 -12.65 -27.00
CA ALA A 220 3.95 -12.12 -28.36
C ALA A 220 5.28 -11.73 -29.05
N LYS A 221 6.40 -11.80 -28.32
CA LYS A 221 7.75 -11.48 -28.83
C LYS A 221 8.68 -12.70 -28.92
N SER A 222 8.25 -13.85 -28.43
CA SER A 222 8.97 -15.14 -28.51
C SER A 222 8.40 -15.97 -29.64
#